data_AF-A0A843RPI8-F1
#
_entry.id   AF-A0A843RPI8-F1
#
_cell.length_a   1.000
_cell.length_b   1.000
_cell.length_c   1.000
_cell.angle_alpha   90.00
_cell.angle_beta   90.00
_cell.angle_gamma   90.00
#
_symmetry.space_group_name_H-M   'P 1'
#
loop_
_entity.id
_entity.type
_entity.pdbx_description
1 polymer ?
#
loop_
_entity_poly.entity_id
_entity_poly.type
_entity_poly.pdbx_seq_one_letter_code
_entity_poly.pdbx_strand_id
1 'polypeptide(L)'
;MPALVPSLLLASLFAPVPALLLAAFAGNKVEGLAVMKALNMPLVLPVVTWFAHGLWEVPLALVPTYWPLRAFWEAQAGGSSWPYVLGGFVYLAVVIAWLLRRFQRRVRAG
;
A
#
# COMPACT_ATOMS: atom_id res chain seq x y z
N MET A 1 10.28 -4.16 20.31
CA MET A 1 10.91 -3.04 19.58
C MET A 1 11.60 -3.50 18.29
N PRO A 2 12.64 -4.38 18.28
CA PRO A 2 13.30 -4.79 17.03
C PRO A 2 12.38 -5.53 16.05
N ALA A 3 11.38 -6.27 16.56
CA ALA A 3 10.39 -6.96 15.74
C ALA A 3 9.51 -6.04 14.86
N LEU A 4 9.47 -4.72 15.15
CA LEU A 4 8.71 -3.75 14.37
C LEU A 4 9.48 -3.22 13.16
N VAL A 5 10.82 -3.30 13.17
CA VAL A 5 11.68 -2.76 12.12
C VAL A 5 11.24 -3.24 10.71
N PRO A 6 10.94 -4.53 10.48
CA PRO A 6 10.49 -4.99 9.17
C PRO A 6 9.17 -4.35 8.72
N SER A 7 8.21 -4.16 9.63
CA SER A 7 6.93 -3.51 9.31
C SER A 7 7.10 -2.03 8.96
N LEU A 8 8.02 -1.33 9.64
CA LEU A 8 8.31 0.08 9.37
C LEU A 8 9.03 0.26 8.03
N LEU A 9 9.99 -0.60 7.71
CA LEU A 9 10.64 -0.61 6.40
C LEU A 9 9.62 -0.87 5.27
N LEU A 10 8.70 -1.80 5.51
CA LEU A 10 7.61 -2.08 4.58
C LEU A 10 6.67 -0.87 4.42
N ALA A 11 6.36 -0.16 5.50
CA ALA A 11 5.58 1.08 5.44
C ALA A 11 6.32 2.19 4.67
N SER A 12 7.64 2.31 4.82
CA SER A 12 8.45 3.25 4.02
C SER A 12 8.41 2.93 2.53
N LEU A 13 8.35 1.64 2.14
CA LEU A 13 8.22 1.23 0.75
C LEU A 13 6.88 1.69 0.11
N PHE A 14 5.86 1.96 0.91
CA PHE A 14 4.59 2.52 0.42
C PHE A 14 4.71 4.02 0.04
N ALA A 15 5.67 4.77 0.57
CA ALA A 15 5.83 6.21 0.34
C ALA A 15 5.77 6.66 -1.15
N PRO A 16 6.39 5.99 -2.12
CA PRO A 16 6.29 6.38 -3.54
C PRO A 16 4.91 6.09 -4.18
N VAL A 17 4.07 5.24 -3.60
CA VAL A 17 2.81 4.78 -4.23
C VAL A 17 1.83 5.92 -4.48
N PRO A 18 1.53 6.82 -3.52
CA PRO A 18 0.64 7.97 -3.77
C PRO A 18 1.18 8.92 -4.85
N ALA A 19 2.49 9.19 -4.84
CA ALA A 19 3.13 10.05 -5.83
C ALA A 19 3.04 9.45 -7.25
N LEU A 20 3.31 8.14 -7.37
CA LEU A 20 3.21 7.43 -8.64
C LEU A 20 1.76 7.28 -9.12
N LEU A 21 0.79 7.11 -8.22
CA LEU A 21 -0.63 7.14 -8.58
C LEU A 21 -1.02 8.49 -9.18
N LEU A 22 -0.61 9.59 -8.54
CA LEU A 22 -0.86 10.92 -9.10
C LEU A 22 -0.20 11.09 -10.47
N ALA A 23 1.08 10.76 -10.60
CA ALA A 23 1.82 10.93 -11.85
C ALA A 23 1.30 10.02 -13.00
N ALA A 24 0.91 8.78 -12.67
CA ALA A 24 0.44 7.82 -13.65
C ALA A 24 -0.98 8.11 -14.16
N PHE A 25 -1.85 8.71 -13.33
CA PHE A 25 -3.27 8.87 -13.62
C PHE A 25 -3.73 10.32 -13.83
N ALA A 26 -3.16 11.31 -13.13
CA ALA A 26 -3.61 12.70 -13.24
C ALA A 26 -3.06 13.35 -14.52
N GLY A 27 -3.91 13.62 -15.51
CA GLY A 27 -3.59 14.35 -16.74
C GLY A 27 -3.89 15.84 -16.67
N ASN A 28 -4.68 16.25 -15.68
CA ASN A 28 -5.03 17.63 -15.42
C ASN A 28 -5.29 17.82 -13.92
N LYS A 29 -5.53 19.08 -13.52
CA LYS A 29 -5.75 19.46 -12.11
C LYS A 29 -7.00 18.80 -11.50
N VAL A 30 -8.05 18.57 -12.29
CA VAL A 30 -9.30 17.96 -11.82
C VAL A 30 -9.12 16.45 -11.56
N GLU A 31 -8.46 15.74 -12.47
CA GLU A 31 -8.08 14.34 -12.27
C GLU A 31 -7.14 14.16 -11.08
N GLY A 32 -6.20 15.10 -10.89
CA GLY A 32 -5.33 15.11 -9.72
C GLY A 32 -6.10 15.21 -8.40
N LEU A 33 -7.12 16.07 -8.34
CA LEU A 33 -8.01 16.18 -7.19
C LEU A 33 -8.82 14.88 -6.97
N ALA A 34 -9.29 14.25 -8.05
CA ALA A 34 -10.01 12.98 -7.97
C ALA A 34 -9.13 11.85 -7.40
N VAL A 35 -7.88 11.74 -7.89
CA VAL A 35 -6.90 10.77 -7.37
C VAL A 35 -6.60 11.03 -5.90
N MET A 36 -6.41 12.28 -5.48
CA MET A 36 -6.15 12.63 -4.08
C MET A 36 -7.35 12.33 -3.16
N LYS A 37 -8.58 12.52 -3.63
CA LYS A 37 -9.78 12.08 -2.90
C LYS A 37 -9.83 10.56 -2.76
N ALA A 38 -9.53 9.84 -3.83
CA ALA A 38 -9.47 8.38 -3.82
C ALA A 38 -8.33 7.84 -2.95
N LEU A 39 -7.20 8.56 -2.81
CA LEU A 39 -6.11 8.23 -1.90
C LEU A 39 -6.46 8.49 -0.42
N ASN A 40 -7.31 9.47 -0.15
CA ASN A 40 -7.78 9.76 1.20
C ASN A 40 -8.90 8.83 1.67
N MET A 41 -9.68 8.23 0.76
CA MET A 41 -10.75 7.29 1.09
C MET A 41 -10.27 6.02 1.85
N PRO A 42 -9.11 5.41 1.50
CA PRO A 42 -8.52 4.28 2.23
C PRO A 42 -7.84 4.64 3.56
N LEU A 43 -7.64 5.90 3.92
CA LEU A 43 -7.04 6.26 5.23
C LEU A 43 -7.98 5.95 6.42
N VAL A 44 -9.22 5.56 6.16
CA VAL A 44 -10.19 5.05 7.16
C VAL A 44 -9.93 3.57 7.52
N LEU A 45 -9.07 2.86 6.78
CA LEU A 45 -8.86 1.41 6.93
C LEU A 45 -8.23 0.90 8.23
N PRO A 46 -7.48 1.67 9.06
CA PRO A 46 -6.99 1.13 10.34
C PRO A 46 -8.11 0.56 11.21
N VAL A 47 -9.33 1.11 11.10
CA VAL A 47 -10.53 0.62 11.79
C VAL A 47 -11.03 -0.70 11.21
N VAL A 48 -11.00 -0.86 9.88
CA VAL A 48 -11.54 -2.06 9.20
C VAL A 48 -10.63 -3.27 9.40
N THR A 49 -9.32 -3.05 9.43
CA THR A 49 -8.34 -4.11 9.65
C THR A 49 -8.39 -4.66 11.08
N TRP A 50 -8.93 -3.90 12.06
CA TRP A 50 -9.21 -4.40 13.42
C TRP A 50 -10.30 -5.49 13.44
N PHE A 51 -11.23 -5.48 12.48
CA PHE A 51 -12.31 -6.47 12.36
C PHE A 51 -11.99 -7.60 11.36
N ALA A 52 -10.80 -7.59 10.76
CA ALA A 52 -10.43 -8.49 9.69
C ALA A 52 -10.03 -9.88 10.23
N HIS A 53 -11.03 -10.72 10.45
CA HIS A 53 -10.87 -12.16 10.66
C HIS A 53 -11.58 -12.94 9.54
N GLY A 54 -10.96 -14.01 9.05
CA GLY A 54 -11.55 -14.88 8.02
C GLY A 54 -11.62 -14.24 6.62
N LEU A 55 -12.77 -14.32 5.95
CA LEU A 55 -12.93 -13.96 4.53
C LEU A 55 -12.63 -12.49 4.19
N TRP A 56 -12.64 -11.60 5.19
CA TRP A 56 -12.35 -10.17 5.02
C TRP A 56 -10.86 -9.87 4.80
N GLU A 57 -9.96 -10.82 5.06
CA GLU A 57 -8.52 -10.64 4.79
C GLU A 57 -8.23 -10.54 3.29
N VAL A 58 -8.98 -11.26 2.45
CA VAL A 58 -8.79 -11.32 0.99
C VAL A 58 -8.97 -9.96 0.31
N PRO A 59 -10.10 -9.23 0.49
CA PRO A 59 -10.25 -7.91 -0.12
C PRO A 59 -9.29 -6.86 0.48
N LEU A 60 -8.91 -6.99 1.75
CA LEU A 60 -7.99 -6.05 2.40
C LEU A 60 -6.56 -6.21 1.91
N ALA A 61 -6.14 -7.40 1.51
CA ALA A 61 -4.83 -7.64 0.90
C ALA A 61 -4.61 -6.86 -0.41
N LEU A 62 -5.69 -6.43 -1.08
CA LEU A 62 -5.61 -5.55 -2.26
C LEU A 62 -5.29 -4.10 -1.91
N VAL A 63 -5.37 -3.71 -0.64
CA VAL A 63 -5.01 -2.37 -0.20
C VAL A 63 -3.51 -2.37 0.15
N PRO A 64 -2.69 -1.50 -0.47
CA PRO A 64 -1.26 -1.48 -0.20
C PRO A 64 -0.88 -1.24 1.26
N THR A 65 -1.70 -0.51 2.01
CA THR A 65 -1.48 -0.20 3.43
C THR A 65 -1.84 -1.35 4.38
N TYR A 66 -2.55 -2.39 3.92
CA TYR A 66 -2.90 -3.56 4.75
C TYR A 66 -1.66 -4.31 5.25
N TRP A 67 -0.73 -4.59 4.35
CA TRP A 67 0.45 -5.42 4.63
C TRP A 67 1.35 -4.86 5.74
N PRO A 68 1.78 -3.58 5.70
CA PRO A 68 2.59 -3.03 6.80
C PRO A 68 1.84 -2.98 8.13
N LEU A 69 0.53 -2.73 8.10
CA LEU A 69 -0.29 -2.68 9.31
C LEU A 69 -0.50 -4.06 9.93
N ARG A 70 -0.77 -5.10 9.14
CA ARG A 70 -0.89 -6.47 9.63
C ARG A 70 0.44 -7.00 10.15
N ALA A 71 1.55 -6.74 9.45
CA ALA A 71 2.88 -7.07 9.93
C ALA A 71 3.22 -6.40 11.26
N PHE A 72 2.83 -5.13 11.44
CA PHE A 72 2.99 -4.39 12.69
C PHE A 72 2.20 -5.03 13.84
N TRP A 73 0.93 -5.41 13.60
CA TRP A 73 0.09 -6.01 14.64
C TRP A 73 0.55 -7.41 15.04
N GLU A 74 0.92 -8.26 14.10
CA GLU A 74 1.46 -9.59 14.41
C GLU A 74 2.77 -9.46 15.21
N ALA A 75 3.63 -8.49 14.83
CA ALA A 75 4.85 -8.21 15.58
C ALA A 75 4.59 -7.67 17.00
N GLN A 76 3.50 -6.90 17.20
CA GLN A 76 3.08 -6.46 18.54
C GLN A 76 2.46 -7.58 19.37
N ALA A 77 1.71 -8.49 18.74
CA ALA A 77 1.10 -9.64 19.40
C ALA A 77 2.11 -10.76 19.75
N GLY A 78 3.38 -10.62 19.35
CA GLY A 78 4.42 -11.63 19.53
C GLY A 78 4.30 -12.82 18.55
N GLY A 79 3.46 -12.69 17.53
CA GLY A 79 3.26 -13.67 16.47
C GLY A 79 4.32 -13.59 15.35
N SER A 80 4.14 -14.44 14.34
CA SER A 80 5.02 -14.45 13.17
C SER A 80 4.58 -13.38 12.15
N SER A 81 5.30 -12.25 12.11
CA SER A 81 5.04 -11.17 11.15
C SER A 81 5.63 -11.43 9.76
N TRP A 82 6.58 -12.35 9.64
CA TRP A 82 7.36 -12.61 8.41
C TRP A 82 6.53 -12.92 7.15
N PRO A 83 5.44 -13.72 7.21
CA PRO A 83 4.60 -13.95 6.04
C PRO A 83 4.01 -12.66 5.47
N TYR A 84 3.58 -11.74 6.34
CA TYR A 84 3.02 -10.45 5.97
C TYR A 84 4.08 -9.48 5.48
N VAL A 85 5.28 -9.53 6.05
CA VAL A 85 6.44 -8.75 5.57
C VAL A 85 6.83 -9.15 4.15
N LEU A 86 6.99 -10.45 3.90
CA LEU A 86 7.40 -10.96 2.58
C LEU A 86 6.30 -10.76 1.54
N GLY A 87 5.05 -11.10 1.89
CA GLY A 87 3.89 -10.88 1.01
C GLY A 87 3.70 -9.40 0.66
N GLY A 88 3.81 -8.53 1.68
CA GLY A 88 3.75 -7.09 1.49
C GLY A 88 4.87 -6.53 0.63
N PHE A 89 6.10 -7.01 0.81
CA PHE A 89 7.23 -6.59 0.01
C PHE A 89 7.02 -6.92 -1.46
N VAL A 90 6.62 -8.16 -1.78
CA VAL A 90 6.32 -8.59 -3.14
C VAL A 90 5.16 -7.78 -3.72
N TYR A 91 4.07 -7.61 -2.95
CA TYR A 91 2.91 -6.85 -3.38
C TYR A 91 3.27 -5.39 -3.70
N LEU A 92 3.94 -4.68 -2.79
CA LEU A 92 4.34 -3.28 -2.99
C LEU A 92 5.33 -3.15 -4.15
N ALA A 93 6.30 -4.07 -4.29
CA ALA A 93 7.23 -4.07 -5.41
C ALA A 93 6.50 -4.22 -6.76
N VAL A 94 5.51 -5.12 -6.84
CA VAL A 94 4.68 -5.30 -8.04
C VAL A 94 3.87 -4.04 -8.34
N VAL A 95 3.20 -3.45 -7.34
CA VAL A 95 2.42 -2.21 -7.50
C VAL A 95 3.30 -1.06 -7.98
N ILE A 96 4.47 -0.86 -7.34
CA ILE A 96 5.42 0.19 -7.71
C ILE A 96 5.95 -0.04 -9.14
N ALA A 97 6.36 -1.26 -9.47
CA ALA A 97 6.85 -1.59 -10.81
C ALA A 97 5.77 -1.36 -11.88
N TRP A 98 4.52 -1.73 -11.59
CA TRP A 98 3.39 -1.50 -12.48
C TRP A 98 3.11 -0.01 -12.68
N LEU A 99 3.02 0.77 -11.60
CA LEU A 99 2.80 2.22 -11.66
C LEU A 99 3.95 2.95 -12.39
N LEU A 100 5.20 2.57 -12.12
CA LEU A 100 6.37 3.09 -12.83
C LEU A 100 6.29 2.81 -14.33
N ARG A 101 5.98 1.57 -14.73
CA ARG A 101 5.79 1.21 -16.15
C ARG A 101 4.65 1.98 -16.79
N ARG A 102 3.58 2.28 -16.05
CA ARG A 102 2.45 3.07 -16.54
C ARG A 102 2.82 4.54 -16.73
N PHE A 103 3.53 5.12 -15.76
CA PHE A 103 4.06 6.47 -15.83
C PHE A 103 5.03 6.63 -17.00
N GLN A 104 6.01 5.75 -17.14
CA GLN A 104 6.97 5.77 -18.26
C GLN A 104 6.30 5.69 -19.62
N ARG A 105 5.28 4.83 -19.77
CA ARG A 105 4.50 4.74 -21.02
C ARG A 105 3.78 6.04 -21.35
N ARG A 106 3.30 6.76 -20.33
CA ARG A 106 2.63 8.06 -20.51
C ARG A 106 3.62 9.15 -20.93
N VAL A 107 4.77 9.22 -20.26
CA VAL A 107 5.82 10.20 -20.57
C VAL A 107 6.42 9.98 -21.96
N ARG A 108 6.53 8.74 -22.42
CA ARG A 108 7.03 8.43 -23.78
C ARG A 108 6.02 8.70 -24.90
N ALA A 109 4.74 8.81 -24.58
CA ALA A 109 3.66 8.96 -25.56
C ALA A 109 3.15 10.41 -25.72
N GLY A 110 3.62 11.34 -24.88
CA GLY A 110 3.36 12.78 -24.99
C GLY A 110 4.63 13.52 -25.36
#